data_AF-A0A3D2TTE8-F1
#
_entry.id   AF-A0A3D2TTE8-F1
#
_cell.length_a   1.000
_cell.length_b   1.000
_cell.length_c   1.000
_cell.angle_alpha   90.00
_cell.angle_beta   90.00
_cell.angle_gamma   90.00
#
_symmetry.space_group_name_H-M   'P 1'
#
loop_
_entity.id
_entity.type
_entity.pdbx_description
1 polymer ?
#
loop_
_entity_poly.entity_id
_entity_poly.type
_entity_poly.pdbx_seq_one_letter_code
_entity_poly.pdbx_strand_id
1 'polypeptide(L)'
;MQFDTDGISDACSRFSQIGYGAGYYKSEKFRRIKGDVELRRYITIFVLLIINFLLQTTVFRYIEIAHMVPNLILVVTVAAGLLYGRKCGIFAGVISGLLTDALYGSVIGIGILIYSVVGYLCGAASKLYFEEDLTVPIVAIAGSDVIYGVLYYACNFMLRGRLNILFYVKSVILPEMIYTVILGAVLFRIIHKLDAKINPPVEVLLKPKKPFEG
;
A
#
# COMPACT_ATOMS: atom_id res chain seq x y z
N MET A 1 -53.21 -37.40 -29.72
CA MET A 1 -52.45 -37.04 -28.52
C MET A 1 -51.50 -35.91 -28.89
N GLN A 2 -51.93 -34.65 -28.72
CA GLN A 2 -51.02 -33.50 -28.80
C GLN A 2 -50.29 -33.45 -27.46
N PHE A 3 -48.97 -33.67 -27.49
CA PHE A 3 -48.12 -33.46 -26.34
C PHE A 3 -48.06 -31.96 -26.04
N ASP A 4 -48.33 -31.61 -24.79
CA ASP A 4 -48.32 -30.24 -24.24
C ASP A 4 -46.88 -29.69 -24.21
N THR A 5 -46.45 -29.10 -25.33
CA THR A 5 -45.09 -28.55 -25.52
C THR A 5 -44.90 -27.18 -24.87
N ASP A 6 -46.00 -26.50 -24.53
CA ASP A 6 -45.98 -25.11 -24.06
C ASP A 6 -45.51 -25.03 -22.60
N GLY A 7 -45.94 -25.98 -21.75
CA GLY A 7 -45.51 -26.06 -20.35
C GLY A 7 -44.01 -26.37 -20.18
N ILE A 8 -43.40 -27.10 -21.13
CA ILE A 8 -41.97 -27.44 -21.08
C ILE A 8 -41.10 -26.23 -21.46
N SER A 9 -41.53 -25.45 -22.46
CA SER A 9 -40.86 -24.22 -22.87
C SER A 9 -40.83 -23.18 -21.74
N ASP A 10 -41.95 -23.04 -21.03
CA ASP A 10 -42.09 -22.08 -19.94
C ASP A 10 -41.31 -22.50 -18.67
N ALA A 11 -41.21 -23.80 -18.39
CA ALA A 11 -40.34 -24.31 -17.33
C ALA A 11 -38.84 -24.07 -17.64
N CYS A 12 -38.43 -24.26 -18.90
CA CYS A 12 -37.06 -24.04 -19.35
C CYS A 12 -36.66 -22.55 -19.31
N SER A 13 -37.58 -21.65 -19.66
CA SER A 13 -37.37 -20.20 -19.56
C SER A 13 -37.17 -19.74 -18.11
N ARG A 14 -37.97 -20.28 -17.17
CA ARG A 14 -37.87 -19.97 -15.74
C ARG A 14 -36.60 -20.54 -15.11
N PHE A 15 -36.19 -21.76 -15.47
CA PHE A 15 -34.91 -22.33 -15.00
C PHE A 15 -33.71 -21.53 -15.49
N SER A 16 -33.74 -21.10 -16.76
CA SER A 16 -32.73 -20.21 -17.32
C SER A 16 -32.68 -18.88 -16.56
N GLN A 17 -33.82 -18.22 -16.32
CA GLN A 17 -33.86 -16.97 -15.57
C GLN A 17 -33.35 -17.10 -14.12
N ILE A 18 -33.64 -18.22 -13.45
CA ILE A 18 -33.11 -18.49 -12.11
C ILE A 18 -31.58 -18.65 -12.15
N GLY A 19 -31.06 -19.38 -13.13
CA GLY A 19 -29.61 -19.55 -13.35
C GLY A 19 -28.90 -18.23 -13.67
N TYR A 20 -29.48 -17.43 -14.56
CA TYR A 20 -28.99 -16.09 -14.88
C TYR A 20 -29.04 -15.15 -13.66
N GLY A 21 -30.13 -15.15 -12.91
CA GLY A 21 -30.30 -14.33 -11.70
C GLY A 21 -29.33 -14.69 -10.58
N ALA A 22 -29.07 -15.99 -10.36
CA ALA A 22 -28.08 -16.44 -9.38
C ALA A 22 -26.64 -16.08 -9.79
N GLY A 23 -26.31 -16.20 -11.08
CA GLY A 23 -25.01 -15.78 -11.64
C GLY A 23 -24.80 -14.26 -11.57
N TYR A 24 -25.83 -13.47 -11.91
CA TYR A 24 -25.82 -12.02 -11.80
C TYR A 24 -25.70 -11.57 -10.34
N TYR A 25 -26.49 -12.12 -9.43
CA TYR A 25 -26.41 -11.78 -8.01
C TYR A 25 -25.03 -12.12 -7.41
N LYS A 26 -24.45 -13.28 -7.76
CA LYS A 26 -23.11 -13.67 -7.28
C LYS A 26 -22.02 -12.73 -7.80
N SER A 27 -22.10 -12.33 -9.07
CA SER A 27 -21.14 -11.38 -9.67
C SER A 27 -21.30 -9.96 -9.13
N GLU A 28 -22.52 -9.48 -8.92
CA GLU A 28 -22.80 -8.15 -8.40
C GLU A 28 -22.45 -8.03 -6.92
N LYS A 29 -22.78 -9.03 -6.10
CA LYS A 29 -22.39 -9.09 -4.68
C LYS A 29 -20.87 -9.16 -4.52
N PHE A 30 -20.19 -9.96 -5.34
CA PHE A 30 -18.73 -9.99 -5.39
C PHE A 30 -18.14 -8.62 -5.76
N ARG A 31 -18.72 -7.94 -6.75
CA ARG A 31 -18.29 -6.60 -7.18
C ARG A 31 -18.46 -5.55 -6.07
N ARG A 32 -19.59 -5.56 -5.34
CA ARG A 32 -19.81 -4.65 -4.20
C ARG A 32 -18.82 -4.90 -3.08
N ILE A 33 -18.68 -6.14 -2.62
CA ILE A 33 -17.77 -6.50 -1.53
C ILE A 33 -16.33 -6.13 -1.89
N LYS A 34 -15.91 -6.39 -3.13
CA LYS A 34 -14.60 -5.98 -3.62
C LYS A 34 -14.40 -4.47 -3.55
N GLY A 35 -15.40 -3.67 -3.96
CA GLY A 35 -15.34 -2.22 -3.85
C GLY A 35 -15.20 -1.72 -2.40
N ASP A 36 -15.98 -2.30 -1.48
CA ASP A 36 -15.93 -1.94 -0.05
C ASP A 36 -14.57 -2.28 0.58
N VAL A 37 -13.97 -3.41 0.19
CA VAL A 37 -12.63 -3.84 0.64
C VAL A 37 -11.55 -2.91 0.09
N GLU A 38 -11.61 -2.53 -1.18
CA GLU A 38 -10.66 -1.59 -1.77
C GLU A 38 -10.74 -0.22 -1.08
N LEU A 39 -11.96 0.30 -0.84
CA LEU A 39 -12.15 1.56 -0.12
C LEU A 39 -11.54 1.52 1.29
N ARG A 40 -11.75 0.42 2.02
CA ARG A 40 -11.15 0.22 3.35
C ARG A 40 -9.62 0.28 3.29
N ARG A 41 -9.00 -0.32 2.28
CA ARG A 41 -7.53 -0.26 2.07
C ARG A 41 -7.05 1.18 1.89
N TYR A 42 -7.69 1.94 1.01
CA TYR A 42 -7.32 3.35 0.78
C TYR A 42 -7.45 4.19 2.06
N ILE A 43 -8.51 4.00 2.84
CA ILE A 43 -8.71 4.70 4.12
C ILE A 43 -7.62 4.31 5.11
N THR A 44 -7.32 3.02 5.26
CA THR A 44 -6.27 2.53 6.17
C THR A 44 -4.91 3.11 5.82
N ILE A 45 -4.53 3.10 4.54
CA ILE A 45 -3.28 3.71 4.05
C ILE A 45 -3.25 5.19 4.39
N PHE A 46 -4.32 5.92 4.09
CA PHE A 46 -4.37 7.37 4.33
C PHE A 46 -4.22 7.70 5.81
N VAL A 47 -4.94 7.00 6.69
CA VAL A 47 -4.85 7.20 8.14
C VAL A 47 -3.46 6.85 8.65
N LEU A 48 -2.87 5.73 8.21
CA LEU A 48 -1.50 5.35 8.57
C LEU A 48 -0.49 6.40 8.14
N LEU A 49 -0.63 6.97 6.93
CA LEU A 49 0.24 8.04 6.44
C LEU A 49 0.16 9.29 7.32
N ILE A 50 -1.05 9.73 7.70
CA ILE A 50 -1.21 10.91 8.56
C ILE A 50 -0.64 10.67 9.96
N ILE A 51 -0.94 9.53 10.57
CA ILE A 51 -0.40 9.18 11.90
C ILE A 51 1.13 9.14 11.85
N ASN A 52 1.67 8.49 10.83
CA ASN A 52 3.10 8.34 10.69
C ASN A 52 3.80 9.68 10.39
N PHE A 53 3.19 10.53 9.58
CA PHE A 53 3.66 11.88 9.32
C PHE A 53 3.68 12.74 10.58
N LEU A 54 2.63 12.67 11.41
CA LEU A 54 2.59 13.35 12.71
C LEU A 54 3.67 12.80 13.64
N LEU A 55 3.86 11.48 13.67
CA LEU A 55 4.87 10.84 14.51
C LEU A 55 6.29 11.26 14.08
N GLN A 56 6.57 11.28 12.78
CA GLN A 56 7.85 11.71 12.21
C GLN A 56 8.14 13.19 12.53
N THR A 57 7.14 14.06 12.43
CA THR A 57 7.30 15.52 12.64
C THR A 57 7.34 15.95 14.10
N THR A 58 6.70 15.20 15.00
CA THR A 58 6.62 15.53 16.44
C THR A 58 7.63 14.74 17.28
N VAL A 59 7.55 13.42 17.25
CA VAL A 59 8.33 12.54 18.14
C VAL A 59 9.76 12.42 17.65
N PHE A 60 9.98 12.10 16.38
CA PHE A 60 11.33 11.88 15.85
C PHE A 60 12.12 13.18 15.64
N ARG A 61 11.42 14.31 15.48
CA ARG A 61 12.05 15.64 15.46
C ARG A 61 12.43 16.14 16.87
N TYR A 62 11.77 15.64 17.91
CA TYR A 62 12.10 15.99 19.30
C TYR A 62 13.14 15.02 19.90
N ILE A 63 13.08 13.75 19.49
CA ILE A 63 14.03 12.69 19.80
C ILE A 63 15.08 12.65 18.68
N GLU A 64 15.74 13.79 18.40
CA GLU A 64 16.92 13.82 17.53
C GLU A 64 18.09 13.07 18.20
N ILE A 65 17.97 11.75 18.30
CA ILE A 65 19.07 10.88 18.68
C ILE A 65 20.01 10.88 17.46
N ALA A 66 21.01 11.76 17.49
CA ALA A 66 22.08 11.92 16.49
C ALA A 66 21.77 12.74 15.22
N HIS A 67 20.88 13.74 15.27
CA HIS A 67 20.64 14.72 14.18
C HIS A 67 20.16 14.14 12.83
N MET A 68 19.70 12.89 12.79
CA MET A 68 19.21 12.23 11.57
C MET A 68 17.77 11.76 11.80
N VAL A 69 16.85 12.14 10.91
CA VAL A 69 15.43 11.82 11.02
C VAL A 69 15.12 10.63 10.10
N PRO A 70 14.60 9.51 10.63
CA PRO A 70 14.27 8.34 9.81
C PRO A 70 13.08 8.61 8.89
N ASN A 71 13.10 8.00 7.71
CA ASN A 71 12.05 8.15 6.71
C ASN A 71 10.91 7.15 6.91
N LEU A 72 10.05 7.44 7.88
CA LEU A 72 8.94 6.56 8.23
C LEU A 72 7.83 6.57 7.16
N ILE A 73 7.65 7.70 6.46
CA ILE A 73 6.65 7.84 5.39
C ILE A 73 6.96 6.85 4.25
N LEU A 74 8.24 6.65 3.95
CA LEU A 74 8.70 5.65 2.98
C LEU A 74 8.33 4.23 3.40
N VAL A 75 8.46 3.89 4.68
CA VAL A 75 8.07 2.57 5.20
C VAL A 75 6.58 2.30 4.97
N VAL A 76 5.70 3.27 5.25
CA VAL A 76 4.26 3.12 5.01
C VAL A 76 3.96 2.96 3.52
N THR A 77 4.67 3.70 2.65
CA THR A 77 4.55 3.57 1.19
C THR A 77 4.93 2.18 0.70
N VAL A 78 6.06 1.65 1.19
CA VAL A 78 6.53 0.30 0.87
C VAL A 78 5.52 -0.74 1.36
N ALA A 79 5.02 -0.60 2.59
CA ALA A 79 4.01 -1.49 3.15
C ALA A 79 2.71 -1.48 2.34
N ALA A 80 2.21 -0.30 1.97
CA ALA A 80 1.01 -0.16 1.16
C ALA A 80 1.18 -0.79 -0.23
N GLY A 81 2.36 -0.66 -0.83
CA GLY A 81 2.70 -1.33 -2.09
C GLY A 81 2.70 -2.86 -1.92
N LEU A 82 3.43 -3.39 -0.94
CA LEU A 82 3.57 -4.84 -0.74
C LEU A 82 2.25 -5.52 -0.35
N LEU A 83 1.43 -4.90 0.52
CA LEU A 83 0.21 -5.52 1.03
C LEU A 83 -0.99 -5.36 0.08
N TYR A 84 -1.13 -4.21 -0.56
CA TYR A 84 -2.32 -3.88 -1.36
C TYR A 84 -2.04 -3.79 -2.87
N GLY A 85 -0.78 -3.96 -3.28
CA GLY A 85 -0.34 -4.01 -4.67
C GLY A 85 -0.14 -2.63 -5.32
N ARG A 86 0.18 -2.65 -6.63
CA ARG A 86 0.59 -1.47 -7.42
C ARG A 86 -0.31 -0.24 -7.30
N LYS A 87 -1.64 -0.40 -7.37
CA LYS A 87 -2.57 0.74 -7.41
C LYS A 87 -2.54 1.52 -6.10
N CYS A 88 -2.65 0.80 -4.99
CA CYS A 88 -2.57 1.34 -3.65
C CYS A 88 -1.16 1.88 -3.34
N GLY A 89 -0.10 1.20 -3.82
CA GLY A 89 1.28 1.67 -3.71
C GLY A 89 1.54 3.01 -4.41
N ILE A 90 1.06 3.19 -5.65
CA ILE A 90 1.13 4.49 -6.35
C ILE A 90 0.37 5.56 -5.56
N PHE A 91 -0.87 5.26 -5.13
CA PHE A 91 -1.67 6.21 -4.37
C PHE A 91 -0.97 6.65 -3.07
N ALA A 92 -0.45 5.69 -2.31
CA ALA A 92 0.34 5.96 -1.11
C ALA A 92 1.57 6.81 -1.44
N GLY A 93 2.27 6.52 -2.54
CA GLY A 93 3.45 7.25 -2.98
C GLY A 93 3.16 8.70 -3.38
N VAL A 94 2.06 8.95 -4.10
CA VAL A 94 1.65 10.32 -4.47
C VAL A 94 1.36 11.15 -3.22
N ILE A 95 0.57 10.62 -2.30
CA ILE A 95 0.21 11.31 -1.06
C ILE A 95 1.46 11.55 -0.19
N SER A 96 2.28 10.51 -0.02
CA SER A 96 3.54 10.58 0.73
C SER A 96 4.51 11.61 0.18
N GLY A 97 4.69 11.63 -1.15
CA GLY A 97 5.55 12.59 -1.82
C GLY A 97 5.01 14.01 -1.73
N LEU A 98 3.69 14.19 -1.81
CA LEU A 98 3.07 15.51 -1.62
C LEU A 98 3.27 16.02 -0.18
N LEU A 99 3.07 15.17 0.82
CA LEU A 99 3.31 15.51 2.23
C LEU A 99 4.77 15.85 2.48
N THR A 100 5.69 15.09 1.89
CA THR A 100 7.14 15.32 2.03
C THR A 100 7.55 16.62 1.35
N ASP A 101 7.07 16.86 0.12
CA ASP A 101 7.37 18.08 -0.62
C ASP A 101 6.80 19.33 0.07
N ALA A 102 5.63 19.23 0.70
CA ALA A 102 5.01 20.35 1.41
C ALA A 102 5.75 20.78 2.69
N LEU A 103 6.40 19.86 3.40
CA LEU A 103 7.14 20.16 4.63
C LEU A 103 8.63 20.39 4.44
N TYR A 104 9.25 19.56 3.60
CA TYR A 104 10.71 19.45 3.51
C TYR A 104 11.25 19.80 2.11
N GLY A 105 10.38 19.81 1.09
CA GLY A 105 10.78 20.07 -0.29
C GLY A 105 11.01 21.55 -0.58
N SER A 106 12.14 21.88 -1.23
CA SER A 106 12.30 23.21 -1.84
C SER A 106 11.62 23.34 -3.20
N VAL A 107 11.30 22.20 -3.84
CA VAL A 107 10.63 22.12 -5.14
C VAL A 107 9.52 21.09 -5.05
N ILE A 108 8.29 21.51 -5.29
CA ILE A 108 7.13 20.63 -5.29
C ILE A 108 7.20 19.72 -6.53
N GLY A 109 7.02 18.41 -6.33
CA GLY A 109 6.89 17.41 -7.40
C GLY A 109 8.00 16.37 -7.43
N ILE A 110 9.19 16.66 -6.90
CA ILE A 110 10.30 15.70 -6.88
C ILE A 110 9.98 14.55 -5.93
N GLY A 111 9.50 14.85 -4.73
CA GLY A 111 9.06 13.83 -3.78
C GLY A 111 7.92 13.01 -4.35
N ILE A 112 6.90 13.65 -4.95
CA ILE A 112 5.78 12.95 -5.59
C ILE A 112 6.29 11.91 -6.60
N LEU A 113 7.23 12.29 -7.47
CA LEU A 113 7.78 11.39 -8.48
C LEU A 113 8.50 10.19 -7.83
N ILE A 114 9.42 10.46 -6.90
CA ILE A 114 10.26 9.42 -6.30
C ILE A 114 9.40 8.44 -5.47
N TYR A 115 8.54 8.95 -4.60
CA TYR A 115 7.67 8.10 -3.78
C TYR A 115 6.67 7.30 -4.62
N SER A 116 6.15 7.87 -5.71
CA SER A 116 5.26 7.13 -6.62
C SER A 116 5.97 5.98 -7.32
N VAL A 117 7.22 6.19 -7.75
CA VAL A 117 8.05 5.12 -8.35
C VAL A 117 8.35 4.04 -7.32
N VAL A 118 8.77 4.41 -6.11
CA VAL A 118 9.00 3.46 -5.01
C VAL A 118 7.74 2.64 -4.72
N GLY A 119 6.59 3.29 -4.53
CA GLY A 119 5.32 2.62 -4.27
C GLY A 119 4.88 1.70 -5.41
N TYR A 120 5.15 2.08 -6.66
CA TYR A 120 4.90 1.23 -7.82
C TYR A 120 5.80 -0.02 -7.84
N LEU A 121 7.10 0.14 -7.63
CA LEU A 121 8.07 -0.96 -7.62
C LEU A 121 7.77 -1.95 -6.50
N CYS A 122 7.53 -1.46 -5.28
CA CYS A 122 7.10 -2.30 -4.16
C CYS A 122 5.77 -2.99 -4.44
N GLY A 123 4.82 -2.28 -5.06
CA GLY A 123 3.55 -2.86 -5.48
C GLY A 123 3.66 -3.89 -6.60
N ALA A 124 4.72 -3.86 -7.41
CA ALA A 124 5.02 -4.90 -8.39
C ALA A 124 5.68 -6.11 -7.71
N ALA A 125 6.52 -5.86 -6.71
CA ALA A 125 7.14 -6.87 -5.86
C ALA A 125 6.15 -7.55 -4.89
N SER A 126 4.91 -7.06 -4.77
CA SER A 126 3.87 -7.69 -3.94
C SER A 126 3.61 -9.16 -4.31
N LYS A 127 3.90 -9.56 -5.57
CA LYS A 127 3.78 -10.95 -6.01
C LYS A 127 4.87 -11.88 -5.46
N LEU A 128 5.99 -11.30 -5.01
CA LEU A 128 7.13 -12.01 -4.40
C LEU A 128 7.04 -12.00 -2.87
N TYR A 129 6.08 -11.26 -2.30
CA TYR A 129 5.89 -11.16 -0.86
C TYR A 129 5.19 -12.40 -0.33
N PHE A 130 5.83 -13.06 0.63
CA PHE A 130 5.26 -14.13 1.43
C PHE A 130 5.05 -13.60 2.86
N GLU A 131 3.85 -13.76 3.42
CA GLU A 131 3.46 -13.18 4.72
C GLU A 131 4.34 -13.66 5.89
N GLU A 132 4.98 -14.82 5.74
CA GLU A 132 5.85 -15.42 6.75
C GLU A 132 7.28 -14.86 6.73
N ASP A 133 7.72 -14.26 5.62
CA ASP A 133 9.09 -13.81 5.41
C ASP A 133 9.24 -12.29 5.52
N LEU A 134 9.86 -11.83 6.61
CA LEU A 134 10.24 -10.41 6.80
C LEU A 134 11.41 -9.96 5.94
N THR A 135 12.08 -10.86 5.23
CA THR A 135 13.22 -10.54 4.37
C THR A 135 12.80 -9.61 3.23
N VAL A 136 11.66 -9.89 2.58
CA VAL A 136 11.16 -9.08 1.46
C VAL A 136 10.87 -7.63 1.86
N PRO A 137 10.09 -7.32 2.91
CA PRO A 137 9.82 -5.94 3.30
C PRO A 137 11.08 -5.22 3.78
N ILE A 138 12.00 -5.89 4.48
CA ILE A 138 13.27 -5.27 4.92
C ILE A 138 14.13 -4.86 3.72
N VAL A 139 14.31 -5.76 2.75
CA VAL A 139 15.07 -5.47 1.52
C VAL A 139 14.39 -4.38 0.71
N ALA A 140 13.06 -4.41 0.63
CA ALA A 140 12.29 -3.39 -0.07
C ALA A 140 12.43 -2.00 0.58
N ILE A 141 12.38 -1.91 1.92
CA ILE A 141 12.60 -0.66 2.65
C ILE A 141 14.03 -0.15 2.42
N ALA A 142 15.04 -1.00 2.63
CA ALA A 142 16.44 -0.63 2.47
C ALA A 142 16.74 -0.17 1.04
N GLY A 143 16.29 -0.92 0.03
CA GLY A 143 16.48 -0.57 -1.37
C GLY A 143 15.76 0.72 -1.76
N SER A 144 14.53 0.89 -1.28
CA SER A 144 13.73 2.09 -1.56
C SER A 144 14.31 3.35 -0.90
N ASP A 145 14.83 3.23 0.31
CA ASP A 145 15.47 4.33 1.04
C ASP A 145 16.76 4.79 0.34
N VAL A 146 17.58 3.85 -0.13
CA VAL A 146 18.76 4.16 -0.95
C VAL A 146 18.37 4.82 -2.27
N ILE A 147 17.37 4.28 -2.97
CA ILE A 147 16.87 4.87 -4.23
C ILE A 147 16.35 6.28 -3.97
N TYR A 148 15.59 6.47 -2.89
CA TYR A 148 15.08 7.78 -2.51
C TYR A 148 16.22 8.76 -2.24
N GLY A 149 17.17 8.42 -1.36
CA GLY A 149 18.29 9.28 -1.01
C GLY A 149 19.16 9.66 -2.22
N VAL A 150 19.45 8.70 -3.10
CA VAL A 150 20.23 8.93 -4.32
C VAL A 150 19.47 9.81 -5.32
N LEU A 151 18.21 9.49 -5.63
CA LEU A 151 17.43 10.26 -6.60
C LEU A 151 17.09 11.66 -6.09
N TYR A 152 16.68 11.77 -4.84
CA TYR A 152 16.34 13.06 -4.22
C TYR A 152 17.56 13.97 -4.18
N TYR A 153 18.72 13.42 -3.82
CA TYR A 153 19.97 14.17 -3.87
C TYR A 153 20.38 14.52 -5.30
N ALA A 154 20.31 13.58 -6.26
CA ALA A 154 20.66 13.83 -7.65
C ALA A 154 19.80 14.94 -8.29
N CYS A 155 18.49 14.91 -8.05
CA CYS A 155 17.57 15.94 -8.52
C CYS A 155 17.87 17.31 -7.87
N ASN A 156 18.06 17.36 -6.54
CA ASN A 156 18.44 18.60 -5.86
C ASN A 156 19.84 19.10 -6.27
N PHE A 157 20.77 18.19 -6.56
CA PHE A 157 22.11 18.49 -7.04
C PHE A 157 22.08 19.16 -8.42
N MET A 158 21.34 18.60 -9.38
CA MET A 158 21.17 19.21 -10.71
C MET A 158 20.59 20.62 -10.62
N LEU A 159 19.76 20.89 -9.59
CA LEU A 159 19.16 22.20 -9.36
C LEU A 159 20.08 23.19 -8.61
N ARG A 160 21.08 22.73 -7.82
CA ARG A 160 21.90 23.58 -6.94
C ARG A 160 23.41 23.63 -7.25
N GLY A 161 23.94 22.72 -8.09
CA GLY A 161 25.31 22.80 -8.64
C GLY A 161 26.48 22.62 -7.65
N ARG A 162 26.28 22.00 -6.48
CA ARG A 162 27.32 21.82 -5.43
C ARG A 162 27.87 20.39 -5.41
N LEU A 163 29.15 20.20 -5.75
CA LEU A 163 29.83 18.90 -5.90
C LEU A 163 30.35 18.35 -4.55
N ASN A 164 29.66 17.36 -3.95
CA ASN A 164 30.24 16.41 -2.97
C ASN A 164 29.33 15.18 -2.70
N ILE A 165 29.01 14.41 -3.74
CA ILE A 165 28.11 13.23 -3.68
C ILE A 165 28.65 12.14 -2.73
N LEU A 166 29.95 11.80 -2.84
CA LEU A 166 30.53 10.64 -2.15
C LEU A 166 30.55 10.78 -0.63
N PHE A 167 30.78 12.01 -0.15
CA PHE A 167 30.76 12.34 1.27
C PHE A 167 29.34 12.29 1.83
N TYR A 168 28.36 12.79 1.07
CA TYR A 168 26.96 12.81 1.48
C TYR A 168 26.37 11.40 1.65
N VAL A 169 26.65 10.51 0.70
CA VAL A 169 26.17 9.12 0.76
C VAL A 169 26.67 8.40 2.01
N LYS A 170 27.95 8.57 2.37
CA LYS A 170 28.54 7.89 3.54
C LYS A 170 28.14 8.52 4.87
N SER A 171 28.08 9.84 4.94
CA SER A 171 27.91 10.56 6.21
C SER A 171 26.44 10.83 6.57
N VAL A 172 25.51 10.75 5.60
CA VAL A 172 24.08 11.09 5.81
C VAL A 172 23.18 9.91 5.45
N ILE A 173 23.26 9.42 4.21
CA ILE A 173 22.33 8.37 3.72
C ILE A 173 22.53 7.04 4.45
N LEU A 174 23.77 6.62 4.67
CA LEU A 174 24.07 5.33 5.32
C LEU A 174 23.54 5.24 6.76
N PRO A 175 23.81 6.24 7.64
CA PRO A 175 23.23 6.26 8.98
C PRO A 175 21.70 6.33 8.95
N GLU A 176 21.12 7.22 8.14
CA GLU A 176 19.67 7.38 7.99
C GLU A 176 19.01 6.05 7.59
N MET A 177 19.57 5.35 6.61
CA MET A 177 19.08 4.06 6.13
C MET A 177 19.08 2.99 7.22
N ILE A 178 20.14 2.90 8.03
CA ILE A 178 20.20 1.93 9.14
C ILE A 178 19.05 2.20 10.12
N TYR A 179 18.80 3.46 10.48
CA TYR A 179 17.68 3.82 11.37
C TYR A 179 16.33 3.53 10.72
N THR A 180 16.13 3.92 9.47
CA THR A 180 14.89 3.70 8.71
C THR A 180 14.59 2.21 8.56
N VAL A 181 15.59 1.37 8.34
CA VAL A 181 15.40 -0.09 8.21
C VAL A 181 15.03 -0.73 9.56
N ILE A 182 15.72 -0.36 10.65
CA ILE A 182 15.43 -0.91 11.99
C ILE A 182 14.02 -0.51 12.43
N LEU A 183 13.71 0.78 12.40
CA LEU A 183 12.39 1.29 12.76
C LEU A 183 11.32 0.81 11.79
N GLY A 184 11.65 0.76 10.50
CA GLY A 184 10.76 0.35 9.44
C GLY A 184 10.36 -1.12 9.54
N ALA A 185 11.28 -2.00 9.93
CA ALA A 185 10.95 -3.41 10.19
C ALA A 185 9.93 -3.57 11.33
N VAL A 186 10.10 -2.79 12.41
CA VAL A 186 9.15 -2.79 13.54
C VAL A 186 7.81 -2.22 13.10
N LEU A 187 7.80 -1.08 12.41
CA LEU A 187 6.59 -0.43 11.94
C LEU A 187 5.83 -1.30 10.94
N PHE A 188 6.53 -1.95 10.01
CA PHE A 188 5.93 -2.89 9.06
C PHE A 188 5.21 -4.03 9.77
N ARG A 189 5.82 -4.62 10.82
CA ARG A 189 5.14 -5.66 11.63
C ARG A 189 3.85 -5.15 12.28
N ILE A 190 3.85 -3.92 12.77
CA ILE A 190 2.66 -3.30 13.37
C ILE A 190 1.58 -3.11 12.30
N ILE A 191 1.95 -2.56 11.14
CA ILE A 191 1.05 -2.35 9.99
C ILE A 191 0.43 -3.68 9.55
N HIS A 192 1.24 -4.73 9.39
CA HIS A 192 0.78 -6.06 8.99
C HIS A 192 -0.25 -6.63 9.97
N LYS A 193 0.02 -6.53 11.28
CA LYS A 193 -0.92 -7.00 12.33
C LYS A 193 -2.22 -6.20 12.35
N LEU A 194 -2.13 -4.88 12.13
CA LEU A 194 -3.31 -4.02 12.05
C LEU A 194 -4.14 -4.35 10.81
N ASP A 195 -3.51 -4.53 9.65
CA ASP A 195 -4.18 -4.89 8.41
C ASP A 195 -4.91 -6.23 8.52
N ALA A 196 -4.25 -7.26 9.05
CA ALA A 196 -4.85 -8.58 9.27
C ALA A 196 -6.11 -8.52 10.15
N LYS A 197 -6.19 -7.55 11.07
CA LYS A 197 -7.36 -7.35 11.95
C LYS A 197 -8.46 -6.49 11.31
N ILE A 198 -8.08 -5.49 10.51
CA ILE A 198 -9.00 -4.50 9.94
C ILE A 198 -9.61 -4.99 8.62
N ASN A 199 -8.84 -5.76 7.83
CA ASN A 199 -9.19 -6.12 6.46
C ASN A 199 -9.07 -7.64 6.21
N PRO A 200 -10.03 -8.45 6.71
CA PRO A 200 -10.02 -9.88 6.48
C PRO A 200 -10.17 -10.24 4.99
N PRO A 201 -9.61 -11.37 4.54
CA PRO A 201 -9.63 -11.76 3.13
C PRO A 201 -11.06 -11.89 2.60
N VAL A 202 -11.26 -11.49 1.34
CA VAL A 202 -12.58 -11.43 0.66
C VAL A 202 -13.33 -12.77 0.73
N GLU A 203 -12.61 -13.89 0.74
CA GLU A 203 -13.16 -15.24 0.79
C GLU A 203 -13.97 -15.51 2.07
N VAL A 204 -13.58 -14.91 3.20
CA VAL A 204 -14.34 -14.97 4.46
C VAL A 204 -15.65 -14.18 4.34
N LEU A 205 -15.64 -13.05 3.61
CA LEU A 205 -16.82 -12.20 3.38
C LEU A 205 -17.81 -12.81 2.39
N LEU A 206 -17.32 -13.68 1.50
CA LEU A 206 -18.13 -14.41 0.53
C LEU A 206 -18.76 -15.67 1.11
N LYS A 207 -18.24 -16.18 2.24
CA LYS A 207 -18.81 -17.35 2.89
C LYS A 207 -20.27 -17.02 3.26
N PRO A 208 -21.26 -17.77 2.75
CA PRO A 208 -22.64 -17.50 3.11
C PRO A 208 -22.76 -17.60 4.62
N LYS A 209 -23.34 -16.57 5.25
CA LYS A 209 -23.76 -16.64 6.65
C LYS A 209 -24.57 -17.93 6.76
N LYS A 210 -24.12 -18.87 7.60
CA LYS A 210 -24.82 -20.14 7.80
C LYS A 210 -26.31 -19.80 7.96
N PRO A 211 -27.23 -20.48 7.24
CA PRO A 211 -28.64 -20.34 7.53
C PRO A 211 -28.79 -20.54 9.04
N PHE A 212 -29.50 -19.63 9.69
CA PHE A 212 -29.75 -19.66 11.13
C PHE A 212 -29.99 -21.11 11.57
N GLU A 213 -29.01 -21.71 12.26
CA GLU A 213 -29.26 -22.87 13.10
C GLU A 213 -29.96 -22.28 14.32
N GLY A 214 -31.29 -22.30 14.26
CA GLY A 214 -32.19 -21.94 15.35
C GLY A 214 -32.23 -23.02 16.42
#